data_AF-A0A645G618-F1
#
_entry.id   AF-A0A645G618-F1
#
_cell.length_a   1.000
_cell.length_b   1.000
_cell.length_c   1.000
_cell.angle_alpha   90.00
_cell.angle_beta   90.00
_cell.angle_gamma   90.00
#
_symmetry.space_group_name_H-M   'P 1'
#
loop_
_entity.id
_entity.type
_entity.pdbx_description
1 polymer ?
#
loop_
_entity_poly.entity_id
_entity_poly.type
_entity_poly.pdbx_seq_one_letter_code
_entity_poly.pdbx_strand_id
1 'polypeptide(L)'
;MTIGIFGCGIAVAAATFIKFWDQPVSPENIWSVAVRLLYAIAITAPAWYTARESARHRTNADRARQTELELASIGPFIELMPEEKKIEIKEALTKSYFGRPIDSHDIQTPLDALQIKDLVIELAKVLKK
;
A
#
# COMPACT_ATOMS: atom_id res chain seq x y z
N MET A 1 13.16 13.46 4.94
CA MET A 1 14.26 12.47 5.09
C MET A 1 14.05 11.24 4.20
N THR A 2 12.92 10.53 4.30
CA THR A 2 12.61 9.35 3.46
C THR A 2 12.55 9.63 1.96
N ILE A 3 11.89 10.72 1.54
CA ILE A 3 11.82 11.13 0.11
C ILE A 3 13.23 11.32 -0.49
N GLY A 4 14.18 11.85 0.28
CA GLY A 4 15.56 12.05 -0.18
C GLY A 4 16.32 10.74 -0.38
N ILE A 5 16.16 9.77 0.52
CA ILE A 5 16.84 8.47 0.45
C ILE A 5 16.26 7.62 -0.69
N PHE A 6 14.94 7.50 -0.77
CA PHE A 6 14.29 6.75 -1.86
C PHE A 6 14.49 7.44 -3.21
N GLY A 7 14.42 8.78 -3.27
CA GLY A 7 14.69 9.55 -4.48
C GLY A 7 16.10 9.35 -5.02
N CYS A 8 17.11 9.35 -4.13
CA CYS A 8 18.50 9.06 -4.50
C CYS A 8 18.66 7.62 -5.02
N GLY A 9 18.06 6.63 -4.35
CA GLY A 9 18.08 5.23 -4.79
C GLY A 9 17.44 5.02 -6.16
N ILE A 10 16.27 5.62 -6.39
CA ILE A 10 15.57 5.58 -7.69
C ILE A 10 16.40 6.27 -8.78
N ALA A 11 17.01 7.42 -8.49
CA ALA A 11 17.85 8.14 -9.45
C ALA A 11 19.09 7.32 -9.86
N VAL A 12 19.75 6.67 -8.91
CA VAL A 12 20.89 5.77 -9.20
C VAL A 12 20.45 4.55 -10.03
N ALA A 13 19.31 3.94 -9.68
CA ALA A 13 18.74 2.84 -10.46
C ALA A 13 18.39 3.28 -11.90
N ALA A 14 17.76 4.44 -12.08
CA ALA A 14 17.43 4.98 -13.40
C ALA A 14 18.68 5.32 -14.22
N ALA A 15 19.67 5.97 -13.61
CA ALA A 15 20.92 6.36 -14.29
C ALA A 15 21.73 5.12 -14.75
N THR A 16 21.80 4.08 -13.91
CA THR A 16 22.42 2.82 -14.30
C THR A 16 21.64 2.14 -15.43
N PHE A 17 20.32 2.12 -15.35
CA PHE A 17 19.49 1.52 -16.39
C PHE A 17 19.64 2.22 -17.76
N ILE A 18 19.62 3.56 -17.78
CA ILE A 18 19.84 4.37 -19.00
C ILE A 18 21.23 4.09 -19.60
N LYS A 19 22.27 4.07 -18.76
CA LYS A 19 23.66 3.87 -19.22
C LYS A 19 23.88 2.53 -19.93
N PHE A 20 23.05 1.54 -19.62
CA PHE A 20 23.23 0.16 -20.07
C PHE A 20 22.09 -0.35 -20.95
N TRP A 21 21.17 0.52 -21.35
CA TRP A 21 19.98 0.17 -22.14
C TRP A 21 20.33 -0.42 -23.52
N ASP A 22 21.38 0.09 -24.16
CA ASP A 22 21.80 -0.35 -25.51
C ASP A 22 22.86 -1.48 -25.50
N GLN A 23 23.22 -2.04 -24.34
CA GLN A 23 24.19 -3.12 -24.29
C GLN A 23 23.55 -4.47 -24.69
N PRO A 24 24.10 -5.18 -25.68
CA PRO A 24 23.60 -6.51 -26.03
C PRO A 24 23.82 -7.47 -24.87
N VAL A 25 22.83 -8.32 -24.61
CA VAL A 25 22.93 -9.39 -23.61
C VAL A 25 23.84 -10.46 -24.18
N SER A 26 25.07 -10.51 -23.69
CA SER A 26 26.08 -11.49 -24.06
C SER A 26 26.51 -12.31 -22.83
N PRO A 27 27.09 -13.52 -23.02
CA PRO A 27 27.50 -14.40 -21.91
C PRO A 27 28.38 -13.70 -20.86
N GLU A 28 29.22 -12.76 -21.30
CA GLU A 28 30.08 -11.96 -20.43
C GLU A 28 29.33 -10.93 -19.55
N ASN A 29 28.14 -10.48 -19.96
CA ASN A 29 27.40 -9.40 -19.28
C ASN A 29 26.16 -9.89 -18.51
N ILE A 30 25.73 -11.14 -18.70
CA ILE A 30 24.55 -11.74 -18.04
C ILE A 30 24.60 -11.59 -16.52
N TRP A 31 25.79 -11.76 -15.91
CA TRP A 31 25.94 -11.61 -14.47
C TRP A 31 25.69 -10.18 -13.99
N SER A 32 26.15 -9.18 -14.75
CA SER A 32 25.91 -7.76 -14.44
C SER A 32 24.41 -7.43 -14.53
N VAL A 33 23.72 -7.98 -15.52
CA VAL A 33 22.27 -7.81 -15.70
C VAL A 33 21.50 -8.44 -14.53
N ALA A 34 21.86 -9.66 -14.12
CA ALA A 34 21.22 -10.36 -13.00
C ALA A 34 21.36 -9.59 -11.68
N VAL A 35 22.56 -9.09 -11.37
CA VAL A 35 22.82 -8.29 -10.18
C VAL A 35 21.98 -7.00 -10.17
N ARG A 36 21.84 -6.32 -11.31
CA ARG A 36 21.00 -5.11 -11.43
C ARG A 36 19.52 -5.39 -11.23
N LEU A 37 19.03 -6.50 -11.78
CA LEU A 37 17.64 -6.93 -11.56
C LEU A 37 17.39 -7.22 -10.07
N LEU A 38 18.34 -7.86 -9.40
CA LEU A 38 18.27 -8.11 -7.95
C LEU A 38 18.22 -6.79 -7.17
N TYR A 39 19.06 -5.81 -7.49
CA TYR A 39 19.00 -4.49 -6.88
C TYR A 39 17.66 -3.78 -7.11
N ALA A 40 17.12 -3.85 -8.34
CA ALA A 40 15.83 -3.27 -8.66
C ALA A 40 14.70 -3.88 -7.81
N ILE A 41 14.70 -5.21 -7.64
CA ILE A 41 13.73 -5.92 -6.79
C ILE A 41 13.92 -5.53 -5.31
N ALA A 42 15.18 -5.52 -4.83
CA ALA A 42 15.51 -5.21 -3.44
C ALA A 42 15.08 -3.79 -3.03
N ILE A 43 15.08 -2.83 -3.97
CA ILE A 43 14.61 -1.46 -3.72
C ILE A 43 13.09 -1.35 -3.88
N THR A 44 12.54 -1.92 -4.96
CA THR A 44 11.13 -1.75 -5.32
C THR A 44 10.19 -2.49 -4.38
N ALA A 45 10.54 -3.69 -3.93
CA ALA A 45 9.71 -4.49 -3.04
C ALA A 45 9.37 -3.79 -1.70
N PRO A 46 10.35 -3.29 -0.92
CA PRO A 46 10.04 -2.56 0.31
C PRO A 46 9.37 -1.20 0.04
N ALA A 47 9.72 -0.51 -1.06
CA ALA A 47 9.07 0.74 -1.45
C ALA A 47 7.57 0.53 -1.73
N TRP A 48 7.22 -0.54 -2.45
CA TRP A 48 5.83 -0.90 -2.72
C TRP A 48 5.07 -1.26 -1.45
N TYR A 49 5.65 -2.12 -0.60
CA TYR A 49 5.04 -2.50 0.67
C TYR A 49 4.76 -1.28 1.55
N THR A 50 5.75 -0.40 1.72
CA THR A 50 5.60 0.80 2.55
C THR A 50 4.59 1.81 1.97
N ALA A 51 4.52 1.95 0.65
CA ALA A 51 3.49 2.78 0.01
C ALA A 51 2.07 2.26 0.29
N ARG A 52 1.87 0.95 0.15
CA ARG A 52 0.58 0.30 0.43
C ARG A 52 0.20 0.42 1.90
N GLU A 53 1.14 0.12 2.80
CA GLU A 53 0.90 0.19 4.24
C GLU A 53 0.63 1.64 4.69
N SER A 54 1.32 2.62 4.09
CA SER A 54 1.04 4.04 4.31
C SER A 54 -0.39 4.42 3.88
N ALA A 55 -0.82 4.01 2.70
CA ALA A 55 -2.18 4.29 2.23
C ALA A 55 -3.24 3.65 3.16
N ARG A 56 -2.99 2.41 3.62
CA ARG A 56 -3.85 1.71 4.57
C ARG A 56 -3.97 2.47 5.89
N HIS A 57 -2.84 2.87 6.49
CA HIS A 57 -2.84 3.62 7.73
C HIS A 57 -3.56 4.97 7.59
N ARG A 58 -3.35 5.69 6.49
CA ARG A 58 -4.05 6.95 6.22
C ARG A 58 -5.56 6.76 6.13
N THR A 59 -6.00 5.75 5.39
CA THR A 59 -7.43 5.45 5.26
C THR A 59 -8.05 5.10 6.61
N ASN A 60 -7.36 4.32 7.44
CA ASN A 60 -7.84 3.98 8.78
C ASN A 60 -7.91 5.21 9.69
N ALA A 61 -6.89 6.08 9.64
CA ALA A 61 -6.87 7.32 10.41
C ALA A 61 -7.99 8.29 9.96
N ASP A 62 -8.23 8.41 8.65
CA ASP A 62 -9.29 9.26 8.10
C ASP A 62 -10.69 8.76 8.53
N ARG A 63 -10.92 7.44 8.50
CA ARG A 63 -12.18 6.84 9.01
C ARG A 63 -12.38 7.06 10.50
N ALA A 64 -11.32 6.92 11.30
CA ALA A 64 -11.39 7.17 12.75
C ALA A 64 -11.71 8.64 13.03
N ARG A 65 -11.05 9.56 12.32
CA ARG A 65 -11.31 11.01 12.42
C ARG A 65 -12.71 11.38 11.99
N GLN A 66 -13.19 10.81 10.88
CA GLN A 66 -14.57 11.01 10.44
C GLN A 66 -15.56 10.57 11.53
N THR A 67 -15.36 9.37 12.09
CA THR A 67 -16.20 8.84 13.18
C THR A 67 -16.16 9.74 14.42
N GLU A 68 -14.99 10.23 14.80
CA GLU A 68 -14.81 11.18 15.90
C GLU A 68 -15.62 12.47 15.66
N LEU A 69 -15.51 13.06 14.47
CA LEU A 69 -16.22 14.28 14.10
C LEU A 69 -17.74 14.06 14.06
N GLU A 70 -18.20 12.94 13.50
CA GLU A 70 -19.62 12.57 13.46
C GLU A 70 -20.19 12.43 14.89
N LEU A 71 -19.50 11.73 15.77
CA LEU A 71 -19.91 11.56 17.17
C LEU A 71 -19.84 12.87 17.97
N ALA A 72 -18.87 13.73 17.71
CA ALA A 72 -18.76 15.04 18.37
C ALA A 72 -19.83 16.04 17.88
N SER A 73 -20.21 15.96 16.59
CA SER A 73 -21.13 16.91 15.96
C SER A 73 -22.60 16.50 16.04
N ILE A 74 -22.90 15.22 16.31
CA ILE A 74 -24.29 14.75 16.31
C ILE A 74 -25.18 15.49 17.32
N GLY A 75 -24.67 15.76 18.53
CA GLY A 75 -25.41 16.45 19.58
C GLY A 75 -25.89 17.84 19.12
N PRO A 76 -24.98 18.73 18.69
CA PRO A 76 -25.33 20.00 18.08
C PRO A 76 -26.23 19.87 16.85
N PHE A 77 -25.98 18.89 15.98
CA PHE A 77 -26.73 18.72 14.72
C PHE A 77 -28.22 18.41 14.94
N ILE A 78 -28.55 17.69 16.01
CA ILE A 78 -29.93 17.30 16.33
C ILE A 78 -30.58 18.19 17.41
N GLU A 79 -29.93 19.25 17.86
CA GLU A 79 -30.34 20.04 19.03
C GLU A 79 -31.77 20.61 18.90
N LEU A 80 -32.13 21.07 17.70
CA LEU A 80 -33.43 21.69 17.42
C LEU A 80 -34.56 20.69 17.11
N MET A 81 -34.26 19.38 17.11
CA MET A 81 -35.25 18.35 16.83
C MET A 81 -36.11 18.03 18.07
N PRO A 82 -37.33 17.47 17.89
CA PRO A 82 -38.12 16.93 18.99
C PRO A 82 -37.37 15.83 19.75
N GLU A 83 -37.61 15.71 21.07
CA GLU A 83 -36.85 14.78 21.93
C GLU A 83 -36.98 13.32 21.49
N GLU A 84 -38.18 12.90 21.07
CA GLU A 84 -38.44 11.56 20.54
C GLU A 84 -37.53 11.23 19.34
N LYS A 85 -37.31 12.20 18.44
CA LYS A 85 -36.43 12.04 17.28
C LYS A 85 -34.96 11.99 17.66
N LYS A 86 -34.55 12.71 18.70
CA LYS A 86 -33.18 12.64 19.22
C LYS A 86 -32.87 11.27 19.79
N ILE A 87 -33.80 10.69 20.54
CA ILE A 87 -33.67 9.35 21.12
C ILE A 87 -33.58 8.31 20.01
N GLU A 88 -34.49 8.36 19.03
CA GLU A 88 -34.49 7.46 17.87
C GLU A 88 -33.14 7.48 17.11
N ILE A 89 -32.59 8.67 16.85
CA ILE A 89 -31.29 8.83 16.18
C ILE A 89 -30.16 8.25 17.04
N LYS A 90 -30.11 8.55 18.34
CA LYS A 90 -29.06 8.03 19.24
C LYS A 90 -29.08 6.51 19.33
N GLU A 91 -30.25 5.89 19.38
CA GLU A 91 -30.39 4.42 19.40
C GLU A 91 -29.87 3.79 18.10
N ALA A 92 -30.19 4.38 16.94
CA ALA A 92 -29.71 3.91 15.65
C ALA A 92 -28.18 4.03 15.50
N LEU A 93 -27.59 5.15 15.95
CA LEU A 93 -26.15 5.37 15.92
C LEU A 93 -25.42 4.47 16.91
N THR A 94 -26.03 4.15 18.06
CA THR A 94 -25.43 3.25 19.04
C THR A 94 -25.11 1.88 18.41
N LYS A 95 -26.03 1.32 17.63
CA LYS A 95 -25.82 0.07 16.88
C LYS A 95 -24.76 0.18 15.80
N SER A 96 -24.48 1.40 15.33
CA SER A 96 -23.58 1.66 14.22
C SER A 96 -22.15 1.97 14.67
N TYR A 97 -21.93 2.52 15.85
CA TYR A 97 -20.59 2.90 16.30
C TYR A 97 -20.07 2.04 17.44
N PHE A 98 -20.94 1.40 18.23
CA PHE A 98 -20.55 0.65 19.42
C PHE A 98 -20.74 -0.86 19.21
N GLY A 99 -19.79 -1.66 19.73
CA GLY A 99 -19.85 -3.12 19.72
C GLY A 99 -19.54 -3.77 18.36
N ARG A 100 -19.03 -3.03 17.38
CA ARG A 100 -18.58 -3.62 16.11
C ARG A 100 -17.28 -4.42 16.30
N PRO A 101 -17.16 -5.60 15.68
CA PRO A 101 -15.90 -6.32 15.66
C PRO A 101 -14.87 -5.49 14.89
N ILE A 102 -13.63 -5.50 15.38
CA ILE A 102 -12.50 -4.89 14.68
C ILE A 102 -11.98 -5.94 13.71
N ASP A 103 -11.94 -5.61 12.42
CA ASP A 103 -11.34 -6.49 11.43
C ASP A 103 -9.89 -6.81 11.81
N SER A 104 -9.52 -8.08 11.71
CA SER A 104 -8.14 -8.51 11.92
C SER A 104 -7.21 -7.72 11.02
N HIS A 105 -6.08 -7.27 11.59
CA HIS A 105 -5.03 -6.65 10.80
C HIS A 105 -4.24 -7.76 10.09
N ASP A 106 -4.88 -8.40 9.11
CA ASP A 106 -4.23 -9.47 8.34
C ASP A 106 -3.16 -8.87 7.43
N ILE A 107 -1.97 -9.45 7.51
CA ILE A 107 -0.86 -9.13 6.61
C ILE A 107 -1.26 -9.72 5.25
N GLN A 108 -1.79 -8.87 4.37
CA GLN A 108 -1.91 -9.23 2.97
C GLN A 108 -0.50 -9.27 2.39
N THR A 109 0.09 -10.46 2.34
CA THR A 109 1.41 -10.65 1.76
C THR A 109 1.42 -10.07 0.35
N PRO A 110 2.39 -9.21 0.01
CA PRO A 110 2.40 -8.43 -1.23
C PRO A 110 2.56 -9.29 -2.49
N LEU A 111 2.95 -10.55 -2.29
CA LEU A 111 3.09 -11.54 -3.32
C LEU A 111 2.18 -12.70 -2.95
N ASP A 112 1.01 -12.78 -3.56
CA ASP A 112 0.24 -14.00 -3.50
C ASP A 112 1.09 -15.11 -4.13
N ALA A 113 1.17 -16.29 -3.50
CA ALA A 113 2.06 -17.37 -3.96
C ALA A 113 1.79 -17.73 -5.43
N LEU A 114 0.57 -17.45 -5.92
CA LEU A 114 0.15 -17.57 -7.30
C LEU A 114 0.84 -16.55 -8.24
N GLN A 115 0.90 -15.28 -7.83
CA GLN A 115 1.54 -14.21 -8.62
C GLN A 115 3.06 -14.39 -8.72
N ILE A 116 3.71 -14.91 -7.67
CA ILE A 116 5.14 -15.28 -7.73
C ILE A 116 5.34 -16.41 -8.75
N LYS A 117 4.50 -17.44 -8.70
CA LYS A 117 4.60 -18.57 -9.62
C LYS A 117 4.48 -18.12 -11.08
N ASP A 118 3.51 -17.25 -11.37
CA ASP A 118 3.30 -16.74 -12.73
C ASP A 118 4.49 -15.91 -13.21
N LEU A 119 5.01 -15.01 -12.38
CA LEU A 119 6.23 -14.23 -12.68
C LEU A 119 7.47 -15.12 -12.91
N VAL A 120 7.66 -16.16 -12.09
CA VAL A 120 8.79 -17.10 -12.24
C VAL A 120 8.65 -17.91 -13.52
N ILE A 121 7.45 -18.37 -13.85
CA ILE A 121 7.17 -19.10 -15.10
C ILE A 121 7.43 -18.20 -16.32
N GLU A 122 7.02 -16.94 -16.25
CA GLU A 122 7.20 -15.97 -17.34
C GLU A 122 8.69 -15.64 -17.54
N LEU A 123 9.44 -15.40 -16.47
CA LEU A 123 10.89 -15.23 -16.50
C LEU A 123 11.61 -16.48 -17.06
N ALA A 124 11.19 -17.68 -16.65
CA ALA A 124 11.78 -18.92 -17.14
C ALA A 124 11.52 -19.15 -18.64
N LYS A 125 10.38 -18.69 -19.17
CA LYS A 125 10.08 -18.72 -20.62
C LYS A 125 10.96 -17.76 -21.40
N VAL A 126 11.20 -16.56 -20.87
CA VAL A 126 12.08 -15.56 -21.50
C VAL A 126 13.54 -16.05 -21.53
N LEU A 127 14.01 -16.72 -20.48
CA LEU A 127 15.36 -17.28 -20.41
C LEU A 127 15.58 -18.54 -21.26
N LYS A 128 14.51 -19.25 -21.65
CA LYS A 128 14.57 -20.45 -22.51
C LYS A 128 14.47 -20.15 -24.01
N LYS A 129 14.30 -18.89 -24.38
CA LYS A 129 14.22 -18.42 -25.77
C LYS A 129 15.52 -17.74 -26.16
#